data_AF-A0A392QPZ9-F1
#
_entry.id   AF-A0A392QPZ9-F1
#
_cell.length_a   1.000
_cell.length_b   1.000
_cell.length_c   1.000
_cell.angle_alpha   90.00
_cell.angle_beta   90.00
_cell.angle_gamma   90.00
#
_symmetry.space_group_name_H-M   'P 1'
#
loop_
_entity.id
_entity.type
_entity.pdbx_description
1 polymer ?
#
loop_
_entity_poly.entity_id
_entity_poly.type
_entity_poly.pdbx_seq_one_letter_code
_entity_poly.pdbx_strand_id
1 'polypeptide(L)' 'MEVEIAEVGTAYAVKNMLTHRQTGPPILPKGEYGTGFNPDMPNILPSWLTDDDLAYFVSKFEKTGFTGGLNYYRNLNL' A
#
# COMPACT_ATOMS: atom_id res chain seq x y z
N MET A 1 2.78 -5.29 -10.19
CA MET A 1 2.10 -4.57 -9.09
C MET A 1 2.16 -5.42 -7.83
N GLU A 2 1.61 -6.63 -7.83
CA GLU A 2 1.67 -7.55 -6.69
C GLU A 2 3.08 -8.06 -6.39
N VAL A 3 3.91 -8.26 -7.43
CA VAL A 3 5.34 -8.59 -7.27
C VAL A 3 6.07 -7.46 -6.52
N GLU A 4 5.92 -6.22 -6.96
CA GLU A 4 6.51 -5.05 -6.29
C GLU A 4 6.04 -4.93 -4.82
N ILE A 5 4.75 -5.22 -4.54
CA ILE A 5 4.21 -5.22 -3.17
C ILE A 5 4.85 -6.32 -2.32
N ALA A 6 5.04 -7.52 -2.87
CA ALA A 6 5.69 -8.61 -2.17
C ALA A 6 7.15 -8.28 -1.82
N GLU A 7 7.84 -7.51 -2.67
CA GLU A 7 9.22 -7.08 -2.46
C GLU A 7 9.35 -6.00 -1.37
N VAL A 8 8.46 -4.99 -1.34
CA VAL A 8 8.47 -3.95 -0.27
C VAL A 8 7.85 -4.41 1.05
N GLY A 9 7.07 -5.49 1.01
CA GLY A 9 6.38 -6.07 2.15
C GLY A 9 5.00 -5.48 2.42
N THR A 10 4.11 -6.32 2.95
CA THR A 10 2.70 -6.00 3.20
C THR A 10 2.53 -4.82 4.16
N ALA A 11 3.34 -4.75 5.24
CA ALA A 11 3.26 -3.68 6.21
C ALA A 11 3.54 -2.30 5.59
N TYR A 12 4.58 -2.21 4.77
CA TYR A 12 4.91 -0.98 4.06
C TYR A 12 3.82 -0.61 3.06
N ALA A 13 3.34 -1.57 2.26
CA ALA A 13 2.30 -1.33 1.27
C ALA A 13 0.98 -0.84 1.88
N VAL A 14 0.53 -1.45 2.98
CA VAL A 14 -0.68 -1.04 3.69
C VAL A 14 -0.50 0.33 4.34
N LYS A 15 0.62 0.55 5.05
CA LYS A 15 0.93 1.87 5.63
C LYS A 15 0.93 2.94 4.56
N ASN A 16 1.51 2.64 3.38
CA ASN A 16 1.51 3.57 2.28
C ASN A 16 0.09 3.89 1.80
N MET A 17 -0.71 2.88 1.46
CA MET A 17 -2.07 3.06 0.96
C MET A 17 -2.94 3.91 1.90
N LEU A 18 -2.77 3.73 3.22
CA LEU A 18 -3.55 4.45 4.23
C LEU A 18 -3.05 5.87 4.46
N THR A 19 -1.76 6.14 4.29
CA THR A 19 -1.17 7.46 4.63
C THR A 19 -0.88 8.35 3.42
N HIS A 20 -0.90 7.79 2.20
CA HIS A 20 -0.63 8.51 0.97
C HIS A 20 -1.75 9.51 0.65
N ARG A 21 -1.37 10.77 0.37
CA ARG A 21 -2.31 11.86 0.11
C ARG A 21 -2.35 12.31 -1.35
N GLN A 22 -1.54 11.70 -2.22
CA GLN A 22 -1.57 12.04 -3.63
C GLN A 22 -2.81 11.43 -4.27
N THR A 23 -3.62 12.27 -4.90
CA THR A 23 -4.81 11.85 -5.63
C THR A 23 -4.38 11.36 -7.00
N GLY A 24 -4.32 10.05 -7.19
CA GLY A 24 -3.94 9.42 -8.45
C GLY A 24 -4.00 7.89 -8.37
N PRO A 25 -3.92 7.17 -9.49
CA PRO A 25 -3.83 5.72 -9.47
C PRO A 25 -2.55 5.29 -8.74
N PRO A 26 -2.57 4.17 -8.00
CA PRO A 26 -1.38 3.64 -7.33
C PRO A 26 -0.42 3.08 -8.39
N ILE A 27 0.47 3.95 -8.88
CA ILE A 27 1.53 3.57 -9.82
C ILE A 27 2.70 3.04 -9.00
N LEU A 28 3.08 1.79 -9.26
CA LEU A 28 4.22 1.16 -8.59
C LEU A 28 5.42 1.24 -9.54
N PRO A 29 6.44 2.06 -9.25
CA PRO A 29 7.62 2.14 -10.09
C PRO A 29 8.36 0.81 -10.02
N LYS A 30 8.65 0.23 -11.20
CA LYS A 30 9.39 -1.03 -11.29
C LYS A 30 10.85 -0.80 -10.90
N GLY A 31 11.34 -1.51 -9.89
CA GLY A 31 12.76 -1.54 -9.55
C GLY A 31 13.30 -0.34 -8.77
N GLU A 32 12.49 0.63 -8.36
CA GLU A 32 12.88 1.64 -7.36
C GLU A 32 12.49 1.14 -5.97
N TYR A 33 13.43 0.44 -5.33
CA TYR A 33 13.28 -0.20 -4.04
C TYR A 33 13.04 0.83 -2.92
N GLY A 34 12.07 0.58 -2.04
CA GLY A 34 11.82 1.42 -0.86
C GLY A 34 11.09 2.73 -1.16
N THR A 35 11.65 3.87 -0.73
CA THR A 35 11.00 5.22 -0.78
C THR A 35 10.56 5.68 -2.17
N GLY A 36 10.92 4.99 -3.26
CA GLY A 36 10.38 5.26 -4.60
C GLY A 36 8.86 5.08 -4.71
N PHE A 37 8.27 4.26 -3.83
CA PHE A 37 6.82 4.02 -3.78
C PHE A 37 6.05 5.20 -3.16
N ASN A 38 6.64 5.82 -2.14
CA ASN A 38 6.19 7.06 -1.53
C ASN A 38 7.36 7.69 -0.74
N PRO A 39 8.02 8.72 -1.31
CA PRO A 39 9.13 9.37 -0.65
C PRO A 39 8.68 10.17 0.57
N ASP A 40 7.39 10.52 0.63
CA ASP A 40 6.77 11.32 1.69
C ASP A 40 6.03 10.45 2.71
N MET A 41 6.35 9.15 2.81
CA MET A 41 5.72 8.29 3.81
C MET A 41 6.04 8.83 5.22
N PRO A 42 5.03 9.15 6.04
CA PRO A 42 5.27 9.72 7.34
C PRO A 42 5.93 8.69 8.27
N ASN A 43 7.01 9.11 8.94
CA ASN A 43 7.70 8.29 9.93
C ASN A 43 6.76 7.91 11.09
N ILE A 44 5.91 8.86 11.50
CA ILE A 44 4.93 8.71 12.57
C ILE A 44 3.55 8.48 11.95
N LEU A 45 2.78 7.54 12.50
CA LEU A 45 1.41 7.32 12.04
C LEU A 45 0.52 8.55 12.33
N PRO A 46 -0.41 8.87 11.42
CA PRO A 46 -1.34 9.96 11.65
C PRO A 46 -2.29 9.61 12.81
N SER A 47 -2.85 10.62 13.48
CA SER A 47 -3.65 10.46 14.70
C SER A 47 -4.91 9.60 14.56
N TRP A 48 -5.36 9.32 13.34
CA TRP A 48 -6.54 8.48 13.06
C TRP A 48 -6.18 7.00 12.84
N LEU A 49 -4.90 6.66 12.71
CA LEU A 49 -4.42 5.31 12.44
C LEU A 49 -3.51 4.87 13.58
N THR A 50 -3.97 3.92 14.39
CA THR A 50 -3.16 3.33 15.46
C THR A 50 -2.28 2.19 14.93
N ASP A 51 -1.25 1.82 15.69
CA ASP A 51 -0.42 0.65 15.36
C ASP A 51 -1.22 -0.66 15.34
N ASP A 52 -2.21 -0.80 16.24
CA ASP A 52 -3.08 -1.98 16.30
C ASP A 52 -3.99 -2.07 15.06
N ASP A 53 -4.57 -0.95 14.62
CA ASP A 53 -5.37 -0.90 13.40
C ASP A 53 -4.51 -1.26 12.18
N LEU A 54 -3.29 -0.71 12.10
CA LEU A 54 -2.36 -1.03 11.02
C LEU A 54 -2.03 -2.53 11.03
N ALA A 55 -1.69 -3.09 12.19
CA ALA A 55 -1.39 -4.52 12.34
C ALA A 55 -2.57 -5.40 11.93
N TYR A 56 -3.80 -4.99 12.27
CA TYR A 56 -5.01 -5.68 11.84
C TYR A 56 -5.11 -5.74 10.32
N PHE A 57 -4.98 -4.60 9.62
CA PHE A 57 -5.03 -4.57 8.15
C PHE A 57 -3.91 -5.41 7.52
N VAL A 58 -2.68 -5.30 8.02
CA VAL A 58 -1.55 -6.10 7.55
C VAL A 58 -1.86 -7.59 7.64
N SER A 59 -2.36 -8.06 8.78
CA SER A 59 -2.69 -9.48 8.99
C SER A 59 -3.76 -10.02 8.03
N LYS A 60 -4.65 -9.15 7.53
CA LYS A 60 -5.67 -9.52 6.55
C LYS A 60 -5.05 -9.64 5.16
N PHE A 61 -4.28 -8.64 4.73
CA PHE A 61 -3.65 -8.63 3.41
C PHE A 61 -2.54 -9.68 3.27
N GLU A 62 -1.86 -10.07 4.35
CA GLU A 62 -0.92 -11.20 4.33
C GLU A 62 -1.62 -12.52 4.01
N LYS A 63 -2.88 -12.69 4.42
CA LYS A 63 -3.66 -13.91 4.17
C LYS A 63 -4.32 -13.91 2.80
N THR A 64 -4.88 -12.78 2.38
CA THR A 64 -5.71 -12.70 1.17
C THR A 64 -4.96 -12.19 -0.06
N GLY A 65 -3.82 -11.53 0.14
CA GLY A 65 -3.14 -10.77 -0.90
C GLY A 65 -3.93 -9.53 -1.35
N PHE A 66 -3.39 -8.83 -2.35
CA PHE A 66 -3.92 -7.55 -2.86
C PHE A 66 -4.70 -7.68 -4.18
N THR A 67 -4.63 -8.83 -4.85
CA THR A 67 -5.17 -9.03 -6.21
C THR A 67 -6.67 -8.71 -6.30
N GLY A 68 -7.46 -9.08 -5.29
CA GLY A 68 -8.90 -8.82 -5.27
C GLY A 68 -9.24 -7.33 -5.35
N GLY A 69 -8.63 -6.52 -4.46
CA GLY A 69 -8.85 -5.07 -4.44
C GLY A 69 -8.31 -4.37 -5.69
N LEU A 70 -7.13 -4.79 -6.17
CA LEU A 70 -6.53 -4.21 -7.38
C LEU A 70 -7.34 -4.51 -8.64
N ASN A 71 -7.97 -5.69 -8.73
CA ASN A 71 -8.83 -6.04 -9.85
C ASN A 71 -10.03 -5.12 -10.00
N TYR A 72 -10.51 -4.48 -8.92
CA TYR A 72 -11.56 -3.47 -9.02
C TYR A 72 -11.13 -2.30 -9.91
N TYR A 73 -9.92 -1.78 -9.67
CA TYR A 73 -9.35 -0.68 -10.46
C TYR A 73 -8.97 -1.08 -11.88
N ARG A 74 -8.52 -2.33 -12.10
CA ARG A 74 -8.20 -2.85 -13.45
C ARG A 74 -9.40 -2.94 -14.38
N ASN A 75 -10.61 -3.04 -13.82
CA ASN A 75 -11.86 -3.13 -14.58
C ASN A 75 -12.58 -1.79 -14.69
N LEU A 76 -12.00 -0.70 -14.17
CA LEU A 76 -12.49 0.64 -14.44
C LEU A 76 -11.93 1.10 -15.79
N ASN A 77 -12.81 1.33 -16.75
CA ASN A 77 -12.47 2.02 -18.00
C ASN A 77 -12.51 3.53 -17.71
N LEU A 78 -11.40 4.08 -17.21
CA LEU A 78 -11.21 5.51 -16.97
C LEU A 78 -10.49 6.16 -18.15
#